data_AF-A0A811ZZU0-F1
#
_entry.id   AF-A0A811ZZU0-F1
#
_cell.length_a   1.000
_cell.length_b   1.000
_cell.length_c   1.000
_cell.angle_alpha   90.00
_cell.angle_beta   90.00
_cell.angle_gamma   90.00
#
_symmetry.space_group_name_H-M   'P 1'
#
loop_
_entity.id
_entity.type
_entity.pdbx_description
1 polymer ?
#
loop_
_entity_poly.entity_id
_entity_poly.type
_entity_poly.pdbx_seq_one_letter_code
_entity_poly.pdbx_strand_id
1 'polypeptide(L)' 'MVMEAKRCNKTQEFKDDMKERAHIEPKHAEMKRFHGMAGAKYWGLPRVNIQFIITVITVNVKRLANVLGKVGCLKTC' A
#
# COMPACT_ATOMS: atom_id res chain seq x y z
N MET A 1 -22.70 -12.99 -14.55
CA MET A 1 -21.58 -12.05 -14.32
C MET A 1 -21.93 -10.92 -13.33
N VAL A 2 -22.63 -9.83 -13.70
CA VAL A 2 -22.85 -8.69 -12.77
C VAL A 2 -23.68 -9.07 -11.52
N MET A 3 -24.66 -9.96 -11.69
CA MET A 3 -25.52 -10.44 -10.59
C MET A 3 -24.77 -11.33 -9.60
N GLU A 4 -23.78 -12.11 -10.05
CA GLU A 4 -22.95 -12.96 -9.20
C GLU A 4 -21.96 -12.15 -8.37
N ALA A 5 -21.32 -11.15 -8.98
CA ALA A 5 -20.45 -10.22 -8.25
C ALA A 5 -21.20 -9.48 -7.14
N LYS A 6 -22.45 -9.06 -7.39
CA LYS A 6 -23.31 -8.44 -6.36
C LYS A 6 -23.68 -9.39 -5.23
N ARG A 7 -23.74 -10.71 -5.48
CA ARG A 7 -23.99 -11.72 -4.44
C ARG A 7 -22.73 -11.98 -3.62
N CYS A 8 -21.57 -12.12 -4.27
CA CYS A 8 -20.28 -12.25 -3.59
C CYS A 8 -19.98 -11.04 -2.69
N ASN A 9 -20.28 -9.81 -3.13
CA ASN A 9 -20.06 -8.62 -2.29
C ASN A 9 -20.85 -8.61 -0.97
N LYS A 10 -21.92 -9.41 -0.88
CA LYS A 10 -22.77 -9.50 0.32
C LYS A 10 -22.32 -10.58 1.29
N THR A 11 -21.49 -11.53 0.87
CA THR A 11 -21.01 -12.61 1.75
C THR A 11 -20.12 -12.04 2.85
N GLN A 12 -20.11 -12.73 3.99
CA GLN A 12 -19.30 -12.31 5.13
C GLN A 12 -17.80 -12.42 4.83
N GLU A 13 -17.40 -13.48 4.12
CA GLU A 13 -16.03 -13.69 3.63
C GLU A 13 -15.52 -12.47 2.84
N PHE A 14 -16.31 -11.95 1.90
CA PHE A 14 -15.93 -10.77 1.13
C PHE A 14 -15.74 -9.54 2.01
N LYS A 15 -16.59 -9.35 3.04
CA LYS A 15 -16.47 -8.22 3.97
C LYS A 15 -15.22 -8.33 4.83
N ASP A 16 -14.83 -9.54 5.20
CA ASP A 16 -13.64 -9.76 6.01
C ASP A 16 -12.37 -9.57 5.18
N ASP A 17 -12.34 -10.05 3.93
CA ASP A 17 -11.28 -9.73 2.96
C ASP A 17 -11.16 -8.22 2.70
N MET A 18 -12.30 -7.52 2.60
CA MET A 18 -12.31 -6.05 2.43
C MET A 18 -11.70 -5.33 3.63
N LYS A 19 -11.91 -5.80 4.86
CA LYS A 19 -11.28 -5.20 6.05
C LYS A 19 -9.77 -5.33 6.00
N GLU A 20 -9.26 -6.50 5.58
CA GLU A 20 -7.82 -6.71 5.45
C GLU A 20 -7.22 -5.78 4.37
N ARG A 21 -7.88 -5.69 3.21
CA ARG A 21 -7.43 -4.81 2.11
C ARG A 21 -7.46 -3.34 2.47
N ALA A 22 -8.41 -2.89 3.29
CA ALA A 22 -8.52 -1.50 3.73
C ALA A 22 -7.23 -0.99 4.41
N HIS A 23 -6.41 -1.87 4.99
CA HIS A 23 -5.11 -1.50 5.56
C HIS A 23 -3.99 -1.40 4.51
N ILE A 24 -4.09 -2.13 3.41
CA ILE A 24 -3.05 -2.26 2.38
C ILE A 24 -3.24 -1.23 1.26
N GLU A 25 -4.48 -1.06 0.80
CA GLU A 25 -4.83 -0.21 -0.34
C GLU A 25 -4.39 1.25 -0.19
N PRO A 26 -4.47 1.90 1.00
CA PRO A 26 -3.96 3.25 1.17
C PRO A 26 -2.45 3.37 0.92
N LYS A 27 -1.66 2.39 1.37
CA LYS A 27 -0.21 2.36 1.15
C LYS A 27 0.10 2.10 -0.33
N HIS A 28 -0.67 1.25 -0.98
CA HIS A 28 -0.55 1.01 -2.40
C HIS A 28 -0.92 2.24 -3.25
N ALA A 29 -1.95 2.99 -2.84
CA ALA A 29 -2.32 4.25 -3.46
C ALA A 29 -1.25 5.33 -3.28
N GLU A 30 -0.64 5.45 -2.09
CA GLU A 30 0.51 6.33 -1.84
C GLU A 30 1.67 6.01 -2.79
N MET A 31 2.02 4.73 -2.91
CA MET A 31 3.08 4.27 -3.80
C MET A 31 2.80 4.61 -5.28
N LYS A 32 1.58 4.38 -5.75
CA LYS A 32 1.18 4.72 -7.14
C LYS A 32 1.20 6.21 -7.42
N ARG A 33 0.62 7.02 -6.52
CA ARG A 33 0.42 8.46 -6.75
C ARG A 33 1.67 9.30 -6.50
N PHE A 34 2.44 8.99 -5.46
CA PHE A 34 3.55 9.86 -5.01
C PHE A 34 4.93 9.27 -5.27
N HIS A 35 5.05 7.95 -5.39
CA HIS A 35 6.35 7.28 -5.54
C HIS A 35 6.56 6.64 -6.92
N GLY A 36 5.80 7.08 -7.93
CA GLY A 36 6.04 6.72 -9.33
C GLY A 36 5.75 5.25 -9.67
N MET A 37 5.04 4.51 -8.82
CA MET A 37 4.68 3.11 -9.08
C MET A 37 3.60 2.95 -10.15
N ALA A 38 2.93 4.04 -10.56
CA ALA A 38 1.98 4.02 -11.67
C ALA A 38 2.65 3.74 -13.03
N GLY A 39 3.96 3.97 -13.15
CA GLY A 39 4.73 3.74 -14.38
C GLY A 39 5.97 2.88 -14.13
N ALA A 40 6.23 1.94 -15.04
CA ALA A 40 7.50 1.24 -15.09
C ALA A 40 8.59 2.19 -15.63
N LYS A 41 9.59 2.51 -14.81
CA LYS A 41 10.75 3.31 -15.25
C LYS A 41 11.74 2.47 -16.03
N TYR A 42 11.75 1.16 -15.79
CA TYR A 42 12.67 0.21 -16.40
C TYR A 42 11.94 -0.81 -17.26
N TRP A 43 12.67 -1.38 -18.21
CA TRP A 43 12.19 -2.43 -19.10
C TRP A 43 12.55 -3.82 -18.56
N GLY A 44 11.62 -4.77 -18.72
CA GLY A 44 11.76 -6.15 -18.28
C GLY A 44 11.32 -6.38 -16.82
N LEU A 45 10.67 -7.53 -16.60
CA LEU A 45 10.09 -7.91 -15.31
C LEU A 45 11.08 -7.84 -14.13
N PRO A 46 12.35 -8.30 -14.25
CA PRO A 46 13.27 -8.25 -13.13
C PRO A 46 13.58 -6.83 -12.64
N ARG A 47 13.74 -5.88 -13.58
CA ARG A 47 14.10 -4.49 -13.23
C ARG A 47 12.90 -3.72 -12.66
N VAL A 48 11.71 -3.99 -13.15
CA VAL A 48 10.46 -3.44 -12.57
C VAL A 48 10.24 -3.98 -11.16
N ASN A 49 10.58 -5.25 -10.90
CA ASN A 49 10.49 -5.81 -9.56
C ASN A 49 11.45 -5.12 -8.58
N ILE A 50 12.69 -4.84 -9.01
CA ILE A 50 13.64 -4.06 -8.21
C ILE A 50 13.11 -2.65 -7.91
N GLN A 51 12.54 -1.96 -8.90
CA GLN A 51 11.90 -0.65 -8.70
C GLN A 51 10.78 -0.73 -7.65
N PHE A 52 9.94 -1.77 -7.73
CA PHE A 52 8.85 -2.00 -6.79
C PHE A 52 9.38 -2.19 -5.36
N ILE A 53 10.36 -3.08 -5.18
CA ILE A 53 10.95 -3.39 -3.87
C ILE A 53 11.56 -2.14 -3.22
N ILE A 54 12.36 -1.36 -3.98
CA ILE A 54 12.96 -0.12 -3.47
C ILE A 54 11.89 0.88 -3.04
N THR A 55 10.79 0.98 -3.81
CA THR A 55 9.68 1.88 -3.50
C THR A 55 9.00 1.49 -2.19
N VAL A 56 8.75 0.19 -1.99
CA VAL A 56 8.16 -0.35 -0.75
C VAL A 56 9.05 -0.04 0.46
N ILE A 57 10.36 -0.28 0.34
CA ILE A 57 11.33 0.03 1.40
C ILE A 57 11.28 1.51 1.76
N THR A 58 11.28 2.39 0.76
CA THR A 58 11.27 3.85 0.95
C THR A 58 10.01 4.31 1.71
N VAL A 59 8.83 3.83 1.33
CA VAL A 59 7.57 4.19 2.02
C VAL A 59 7.52 3.65 3.45
N ASN A 60 8.10 2.47 3.69
CA ASN A 60 8.20 1.91 5.04
C ASN A 60 9.15 2.71 5.92
N VAL A 61 10.31 3.12 5.41
CA VAL A 61 11.25 4.00 6.12
C VAL A 61 10.60 5.35 6.43
N LYS A 62 9.90 5.95 5.47
CA LYS A 62 9.13 7.19 5.70
C LYS A 62 8.10 7.03 6.82
N ARG A 63 7.40 5.89 6.88
CA ARG A 63 6.45 5.59 7.97
C ARG A 63 7.18 5.46 9.31
N LEU A 64 8.29 4.75 9.36
CA LEU A 64 9.10 4.61 10.57
C LEU A 64 9.58 5.98 11.07
N ALA A 65 10.12 6.81 10.18
CA ALA A 65 10.53 8.18 10.52
C ALA A 65 9.38 9.02 11.07
N ASN A 66 8.17 8.93 10.50
CA ASN A 66 6.99 9.63 11.02
C ASN A 66 6.58 9.14 12.42
N VAL A 67 6.67 7.82 12.68
CA VAL A 67 6.38 7.26 14.00
C VAL A 67 7.44 7.71 15.00
N LEU A 68 8.72 7.61 14.65
CA LEU A 68 9.83 8.05 15.50
C LEU A 68 9.80 9.56 15.74
N GLY A 69 9.47 10.38 14.75
CA GLY A 69 9.35 11.82 14.89
C GLY A 69 8.20 12.22 15.81
N LYS A 70 7.05 11.54 15.73
CA LYS A 70 5.95 11.70 16.69
C LYS A 70 6.34 11.24 18.10
N VAL A 71 7.00 10.09 18.22
CA VAL A 71 7.49 9.56 19.50
C VAL A 71 8.58 10.45 20.10
N GLY A 72 9.46 11.03 19.29
CA GLY A 72 10.47 12.00 19.71
C GLY A 72 9.85 13.29 20.22
N CYS A 73 8.84 13.81 19.52
CA CYS A 73 8.07 14.98 19.94
C CYS A 73 7.28 14.73 21.25
N LEU A 74 6.78 13.50 21.46
CA LEU A 74 6.14 13.08 22.73
C LEU A 74 7.13 12.87 23.89
N LYS A 75 8.42 12.64 23.61
CA LYS A 75 9.46 12.42 24.63
C LYS A 75 10.17 13.71 25.08
N THR A 76 9.91 14.83 24.41
CA THR A 76 10.45 16.17 24.78
C THR A 76 9.48 17.01 25.61
N CYS A 77 8.37 16.44 26.08
CA CYS A 77 7.50 17.04 27.10
C CYS A 77 7.91 16.59 28.49
#